data_AF-A0A921F4H0-F1
#
_entry.id   AF-A0A921F4H0-F1
#
_cell.length_a   1.000
_cell.length_b   1.000
_cell.length_c   1.000
_cell.angle_alpha   90.00
_cell.angle_beta   90.00
_cell.angle_gamma   90.00
#
_symmetry.space_group_name_H-M   'P 1'
#
loop_
_entity.id
_entity.type
_entity.pdbx_description
1 polymer ?
#
loop_
_entity_poly.entity_id
_entity_poly.type
_entity_poly.pdbx_seq_one_letter_code
_entity_poly.pdbx_strand_id
1 'polypeptide(L)'
;MEQSNRNTPRASPLTSDVGQRVPLPSDGLRPSAGIAAFWKWWDLGGGRRLSKAIDRNRRHEVERALNSLLADIDPRLSWEIAPTIAGLRRLTVTANGHPELRCLARRWLLAAPKADPYWRFADLLGPLDATVLKFRGLDVDIEDTWVRLFPSETTFRAAVSHPLMGVLEAPERTELARVLLDAACGEAAVENWIAQVTATEVVSEDAVDLKGVATALVELSIDNLSADLEPAWRVLQGTHDGKPMVAMARVPLVPLIRPECDQHVQIDVPFSDDSEGGFPGPESLPQLREFEDGLIDLVALRGECVAAETMPGVRRMHFYTDSLSDATQQLVDAAAKWPQGDAVAVAEMDPAWRAVAHLRA
;
A
#
# COMPACT_ATOMS: atom_id res chain seq x y z
N MET A 1 -51.92 -20.62 7.88
CA MET A 1 -51.44 -19.47 8.69
C MET A 1 -50.03 -19.82 9.11
N GLU A 2 -49.07 -19.62 8.20
CA GLU A 2 -47.66 -19.95 8.39
C GLU A 2 -46.86 -18.67 8.16
N GLN A 3 -46.12 -18.25 9.18
CA GLN A 3 -45.31 -17.04 9.16
C GLN A 3 -43.98 -17.34 8.48
N SER A 4 -43.77 -16.65 7.36
CA SER A 4 -42.50 -16.49 6.66
C SER A 4 -41.56 -15.62 7.49
N ASN A 5 -40.33 -16.08 7.73
CA ASN A 5 -39.23 -15.21 8.13
C ASN A 5 -37.89 -15.79 7.63
N ARG A 6 -37.52 -15.44 6.38
CA ARG A 6 -36.15 -15.62 5.88
C ARG A 6 -35.45 -14.26 5.93
N ASN A 7 -34.49 -14.18 6.84
CA ASN A 7 -33.56 -13.07 6.99
C ASN A 7 -32.42 -13.27 5.98
N THR A 8 -32.46 -12.56 4.86
CA THR A 8 -31.39 -12.55 3.83
C THR A 8 -30.54 -11.31 4.03
N PRO A 9 -29.21 -11.40 4.19
CA PRO A 9 -28.36 -10.22 4.29
C PRO A 9 -28.35 -9.46 2.95
N ARG A 10 -28.64 -8.16 3.01
CA ARG A 10 -28.60 -7.23 1.87
C ARG A 10 -27.14 -6.97 1.50
N ALA A 11 -26.75 -7.34 0.28
CA ALA A 11 -25.51 -6.88 -0.34
C ALA A 11 -25.65 -5.40 -0.74
N SER A 12 -24.62 -4.61 -0.44
CA SER A 12 -24.52 -3.22 -0.89
C SER A 12 -24.12 -3.19 -2.38
N PRO A 13 -24.76 -2.35 -3.22
CA PRO A 13 -24.43 -2.25 -4.64
C PRO A 13 -23.10 -1.53 -4.86
N LEU A 14 -22.24 -2.13 -5.70
CA LEU A 14 -21.09 -1.46 -6.33
C LEU A 14 -21.66 -0.44 -7.34
N THR A 15 -21.54 0.85 -7.04
CA THR A 15 -21.91 1.92 -7.98
C THR A 15 -20.63 2.49 -8.59
N SER A 16 -20.39 2.21 -9.87
CA SER A 16 -19.30 2.79 -10.64
C SER A 16 -19.73 4.18 -11.12
N ASP A 17 -19.29 5.23 -10.43
CA ASP A 17 -19.45 6.61 -10.91
C ASP A 17 -18.40 6.88 -12.00
N VAL A 18 -18.86 7.15 -13.22
CA VAL A 18 -18.00 7.43 -14.38
C VAL A 18 -17.34 8.79 -14.16
N GLY A 19 -16.04 8.76 -13.84
CA GLY A 19 -15.26 9.93 -13.42
C GLY A 19 -15.30 11.10 -14.40
N GLN A 20 -15.63 12.28 -13.86
CA GLN A 20 -15.33 13.56 -14.51
C GLN A 20 -13.82 13.69 -14.74
N ARG A 21 -13.42 14.20 -15.92
CA ARG A 21 -12.05 14.60 -16.22
C ARG A 21 -11.58 15.69 -15.24
N VAL A 22 -10.83 15.30 -14.22
CA VAL A 22 -10.09 16.24 -13.37
C VAL A 22 -8.74 16.53 -14.06
N PRO A 23 -8.36 17.80 -14.28
CA PRO A 23 -7.05 18.12 -14.85
C PRO A 23 -5.92 17.65 -13.93
N LEU A 24 -4.85 17.11 -14.52
CA LEU A 24 -3.62 16.73 -13.80
C LEU A 24 -3.08 17.92 -12.98
N PRO A 25 -2.75 17.75 -11.69
CA PRO A 25 -2.03 18.77 -10.94
C PRO A 25 -0.64 18.97 -11.55
N SER A 26 -0.35 20.18 -12.03
CA SER A 26 0.90 20.55 -12.70
C SER A 26 2.09 20.76 -11.76
N ASP A 27 2.24 19.96 -10.69
CA ASP A 27 3.26 20.18 -9.65
C ASP A 27 4.17 18.95 -9.36
N GLY A 28 4.23 17.97 -10.28
CA GLY A 28 5.10 16.78 -10.18
C GLY A 28 6.62 17.02 -10.11
N LEU A 29 7.06 18.28 -9.99
CA LEU A 29 8.47 18.71 -9.98
C LEU A 29 9.07 19.01 -8.60
N ARG A 30 8.29 18.98 -7.51
CA ARG A 30 8.78 19.39 -6.17
C ARG A 30 9.37 18.28 -5.30
N PRO A 31 8.82 17.04 -5.25
CA PRO A 31 9.32 16.04 -4.32
C PRO A 31 10.74 15.54 -4.62
N SER A 32 11.15 15.56 -5.90
CA SER A 32 12.49 15.16 -6.33
C SER A 32 13.58 16.15 -5.89
N ALA A 33 13.27 17.45 -5.80
CA ALA A 33 14.22 18.47 -5.38
C ALA A 33 14.57 18.37 -3.88
N GLY A 34 13.57 18.12 -3.02
CA GLY A 34 13.77 17.88 -1.59
C GLY A 34 14.61 16.63 -1.32
N ILE A 35 14.32 15.53 -2.02
CA ILE A 35 15.08 14.27 -1.92
C ILE A 35 16.54 14.50 -2.36
N ALA A 36 16.75 15.21 -3.47
CA ALA A 36 18.10 15.54 -3.94
C ALA A 36 18.86 16.44 -2.95
N ALA A 37 18.17 17.40 -2.32
CA ALA A 37 18.75 18.27 -1.30
C ALA A 37 19.16 17.49 -0.04
N PHE A 38 18.33 16.55 0.41
CA PHE A 38 18.65 15.64 1.52
C PHE A 38 19.96 14.90 1.26
N TRP A 39 20.06 14.22 0.12
CA TRP A 39 21.23 13.40 -0.19
C TRP A 39 22.48 14.23 -0.50
N LYS A 40 22.32 15.42 -1.11
CA LYS A 40 23.42 16.38 -1.24
C LYS A 40 23.95 16.82 0.12
N TRP A 41 23.07 17.13 1.08
CA TRP A 41 23.48 17.45 2.45
C TRP A 41 24.19 16.28 3.13
N TRP A 42 23.73 15.06 2.87
CA TRP A 42 24.35 13.83 3.37
C TRP A 42 25.80 13.71 2.89
N ASP A 43 26.03 13.83 1.58
CA ASP A 43 27.34 13.74 0.94
C ASP A 43 28.32 14.83 1.42
N LEU A 44 27.80 16.02 1.71
CA LEU A 44 28.57 17.12 2.31
C LEU A 44 28.92 16.89 3.80
N GLY A 45 28.75 15.66 4.32
CA GLY A 45 29.12 15.26 5.67
C GLY A 45 27.97 15.31 6.68
N GLY A 46 26.72 15.34 6.21
CA GLY A 46 25.53 15.19 7.04
C GLY A 46 25.55 13.94 7.91
N GLY A 47 25.80 12.77 7.31
CA GLY A 47 25.87 11.49 8.04
C GLY A 47 26.90 11.49 9.18
N ARG A 48 28.10 12.06 8.94
CA ARG A 48 29.14 12.19 9.99
C ARG A 48 28.72 13.11 11.13
N ARG A 49 28.00 14.20 10.83
CA ARG A 49 27.47 15.11 11.84
C ARG A 49 26.41 14.43 12.70
N LEU A 50 25.52 13.64 12.08
CA LEU A 50 24.53 12.83 12.80
C LEU A 50 25.19 11.80 13.71
N SER A 51 26.16 11.02 13.21
CA SER A 51 26.90 10.05 14.02
C SER A 51 27.51 10.70 15.26
N LYS A 52 28.19 11.84 15.08
CA LYS A 52 28.80 12.60 16.19
C LYS A 52 27.79 13.14 17.19
N ALA A 53 26.61 13.56 16.73
CA ALA A 53 25.53 14.02 17.61
C ALA A 53 24.97 12.87 18.44
N ILE A 54 24.75 11.70 17.82
CA ILE A 54 24.29 10.47 18.49
C ILE A 54 25.31 10.02 19.53
N ASP A 55 26.60 9.92 19.18
CA ASP A 55 27.68 9.52 20.09
C ASP A 55 27.81 10.44 21.31
N ARG A 56 27.40 11.70 21.16
CA ARG A 56 27.42 12.72 22.24
C ARG A 56 26.08 12.88 22.93
N ASN A 57 25.12 12.00 22.67
CA ASN A 57 23.75 12.05 23.19
C ASN A 57 23.04 13.41 22.96
N ARG A 58 23.25 14.03 21.79
CA ARG A 58 22.68 15.33 21.41
C ARG A 58 21.43 15.16 20.56
N ARG A 59 20.42 14.51 21.12
CA ARG A 59 19.16 14.16 20.44
C ARG A 59 18.51 15.34 19.70
N HIS A 60 18.45 16.51 20.34
CA HIS A 60 17.87 17.72 19.74
C HIS A 60 18.59 18.21 18.46
N GLU A 61 19.90 17.95 18.30
CA GLU A 61 20.63 18.31 17.08
C GLU A 61 20.23 17.37 15.93
N VAL A 62 20.03 16.09 16.22
CA VAL A 62 19.54 15.07 15.27
C VAL A 62 18.13 15.39 14.82
N GLU A 63 17.22 15.63 15.79
CA GLU A 63 15.81 15.95 15.51
C GLU A 63 15.66 17.19 14.65
N ARG A 64 16.36 18.28 15.00
CA ARG A 64 16.31 19.52 14.22
C ARG A 64 16.78 19.32 12.79
N ALA A 65 17.87 18.57 12.59
CA ALA A 65 18.44 18.35 11.27
C ALA A 65 17.51 17.51 10.38
N LEU A 66 17.03 16.36 10.88
CA LEU A 66 16.21 15.45 10.10
C LEU A 66 14.80 16.01 9.86
N ASN A 67 14.17 16.60 10.87
CA ASN A 67 12.83 17.22 10.70
C ASN A 67 12.87 18.34 9.65
N SER A 68 13.92 19.16 9.65
CA SER A 68 14.07 20.22 8.64
C SER A 68 14.22 19.66 7.23
N LEU A 69 15.07 18.64 7.04
CA LEU A 69 15.32 18.08 5.70
C LEU A 69 14.12 17.30 5.17
N LEU A 70 13.36 16.61 6.04
CA LEU A 70 12.16 15.90 5.63
C LEU A 70 10.99 16.84 5.38
N ALA A 71 10.87 17.94 6.11
CA ALA A 71 9.86 18.97 5.84
C ALA A 71 10.00 19.58 4.42
N ASP A 72 11.21 19.63 3.88
CA ASP A 72 11.47 20.04 2.49
C ASP A 72 11.02 18.98 1.45
N ILE A 73 10.79 17.73 1.87
CA ILE A 73 10.23 16.65 1.04
C ILE A 73 8.71 16.57 1.23
N ASP A 74 8.27 16.18 2.44
CA ASP A 74 6.89 16.26 2.93
C ASP A 74 6.93 16.19 4.47
N PRO A 75 6.32 17.14 5.21
CA PRO A 75 6.39 17.20 6.66
C PRO A 75 5.69 16.05 7.39
N ARG A 76 4.92 15.21 6.68
CA ARG A 76 4.26 14.03 7.24
C ARG A 76 5.13 12.78 7.20
N LEU A 77 6.29 12.82 6.53
CA LEU A 77 7.28 11.74 6.62
C LEU A 77 7.88 11.70 8.03
N SER A 78 8.02 10.49 8.56
CA SER A 78 8.66 10.26 9.86
C SER A 78 10.00 9.57 9.68
N TRP A 79 10.83 9.61 10.72
CA TRP A 79 12.13 8.92 10.70
C TRP A 79 12.43 8.23 12.01
N GLU A 80 13.24 7.18 11.90
CA GLU A 80 13.80 6.45 13.03
C GLU A 80 15.29 6.22 12.80
N ILE A 81 16.09 6.29 13.87
CA ILE A 81 17.46 5.77 13.86
C ILE A 81 17.54 4.60 14.85
N ALA A 82 17.63 3.40 14.30
CA ALA A 82 17.83 2.19 15.09
C ALA A 82 19.30 1.76 15.08
N PRO A 83 19.86 1.28 16.22
CA PRO A 83 21.09 0.53 16.19
C PRO A 83 20.87 -0.78 15.43
N THR A 84 21.92 -1.27 14.78
CA THR A 84 21.93 -2.60 14.16
C THR A 84 23.15 -3.39 14.64
N ILE A 85 23.22 -4.65 14.26
CA ILE A 85 24.31 -5.56 14.66
C ILE A 85 25.66 -4.95 14.24
N ALA A 86 26.68 -5.10 15.11
CA ALA A 86 28.05 -4.62 14.89
C ALA A 86 28.24 -3.08 14.89
N GLY A 87 27.34 -2.30 15.49
CA GLY A 87 27.51 -0.85 15.67
C GLY A 87 27.16 -0.01 14.44
N LEU A 88 26.64 -0.65 13.40
CA LEU A 88 25.97 -0.03 12.26
C LEU A 88 24.70 0.68 12.72
N ARG A 89 24.34 1.79 12.07
CA ARG A 89 23.07 2.50 12.29
C ARG A 89 22.18 2.36 11.07
N ARG A 90 20.87 2.23 11.29
CA ARG A 90 19.88 2.31 10.22
C ARG A 90 19.09 3.59 10.38
N LEU A 91 19.09 4.44 9.35
CA LEU A 91 18.14 5.54 9.22
C LEU A 91 16.96 5.05 8.39
N THR A 92 15.79 4.97 9.01
CA THR A 92 14.54 4.70 8.31
C THR A 92 13.81 6.02 8.08
N VAL A 93 13.35 6.28 6.86
CA VAL A 93 12.39 7.35 6.55
C VAL A 93 11.12 6.69 6.05
N THR A 94 10.05 6.81 6.82
CA THR A 94 8.81 6.05 6.62
C THR A 94 7.64 6.95 6.26
N ALA A 95 6.69 6.39 5.51
CA ALA A 95 5.40 6.99 5.22
C ALA A 95 4.49 7.06 6.47
N ASN A 96 4.84 6.38 7.55
CA ASN A 96 4.14 6.43 8.85
C ASN A 96 2.63 6.13 8.72
N GLY A 97 2.28 5.12 7.91
CA GLY A 97 0.89 4.75 7.66
C GLY A 97 0.11 5.66 6.71
N HIS A 98 0.76 6.60 6.03
CA HIS A 98 0.17 7.43 4.96
C HIS A 98 0.43 6.81 3.58
N PRO A 99 -0.54 6.12 2.95
CA PRO A 99 -0.29 5.43 1.68
C PRO A 99 0.17 6.37 0.56
N GLU A 100 -0.31 7.63 0.55
CA GLU A 100 0.08 8.63 -0.44
C GLU A 100 1.57 9.05 -0.37
N LEU A 101 2.26 8.77 0.74
CA LEU A 101 3.67 9.09 0.94
C LEU A 101 4.60 7.90 0.66
N ARG A 102 4.04 6.71 0.41
CA ARG A 102 4.79 5.46 0.20
C ARG A 102 5.78 5.59 -0.97
N CYS A 103 5.36 6.22 -2.06
CA CYS A 103 6.21 6.52 -3.20
C CYS A 103 7.36 7.48 -2.84
N LEU A 104 7.11 8.50 -2.02
CA LEU A 104 8.15 9.45 -1.60
C LEU A 104 9.20 8.80 -0.70
N ALA A 105 8.77 7.99 0.28
CA ALA A 105 9.69 7.23 1.14
C ALA A 105 10.55 6.25 0.32
N ARG A 106 9.95 5.53 -0.64
CA ARG A 106 10.69 4.65 -1.56
C ARG A 106 11.68 5.42 -2.43
N ARG A 107 11.26 6.54 -3.04
CA ARG A 107 12.14 7.38 -3.87
C ARG A 107 13.29 7.97 -3.05
N TRP A 108 13.05 8.33 -1.80
CA TRP A 108 14.13 8.73 -0.88
C TRP A 108 15.15 7.60 -0.70
N LEU A 109 14.70 6.37 -0.45
CA LEU A 109 15.57 5.21 -0.30
C LEU A 109 16.33 4.87 -1.59
N LEU A 110 15.66 4.90 -2.75
CA LEU A 110 16.28 4.61 -4.06
C LEU A 110 17.34 5.65 -4.44
N ALA A 111 17.19 6.89 -3.97
CA ALA A 111 18.17 7.96 -4.15
C ALA A 111 19.34 7.91 -3.15
N ALA A 112 19.31 7.00 -2.17
CA ALA A 112 20.36 6.88 -1.18
C ALA A 112 21.72 6.55 -1.81
N PRO A 113 22.83 7.07 -1.26
CA PRO A 113 24.16 6.65 -1.67
C PRO A 113 24.34 5.16 -1.36
N LYS A 114 25.34 4.55 -2.01
CA LYS A 114 25.72 3.16 -1.70
C LYS A 114 25.96 3.03 -0.20
N ALA A 115 25.35 2.01 0.40
CA ALA A 115 25.47 1.77 1.83
C ALA A 115 26.94 1.68 2.26
N ASP A 116 27.25 2.31 3.38
CA ASP A 116 28.59 2.37 3.94
C ASP A 116 28.70 1.51 5.22
N PRO A 117 29.91 1.31 5.78
CA PRO A 117 30.10 0.52 7.00
C PRO A 117 29.55 1.15 8.29
N TYR A 118 28.86 2.29 8.23
CA TYR A 118 28.30 3.00 9.38
C TYR A 118 26.79 3.17 9.29
N TRP A 119 26.25 3.30 8.07
CA TRP A 119 24.86 3.63 7.79
C TRP A 119 24.21 2.66 6.80
N ARG A 120 22.99 2.25 7.17
CA ARG A 120 22.00 1.60 6.31
C ARG A 120 20.78 2.51 6.22
N PHE A 121 20.03 2.35 5.14
CA PHE A 121 18.81 3.12 4.88
C PHE A 121 17.65 2.16 4.64
N ALA A 122 16.46 2.56 5.08
CA ALA A 122 15.21 1.82 4.85
C ALA A 122 14.05 2.80 4.71
N ASP A 123 12.97 2.36 4.05
CA ASP A 123 11.72 3.11 3.87
C ASP A 123 10.55 2.56 4.71
N LEU A 124 10.85 1.57 5.55
CA LEU A 124 9.90 0.80 6.36
C LEU A 124 10.47 0.54 7.74
N LEU A 125 9.63 0.69 8.76
CA LEU A 125 9.95 0.24 10.11
C LEU A 125 9.83 -1.29 10.18
N GLY A 126 10.84 -1.92 10.79
CA GLY A 126 10.76 -3.33 11.16
C GLY A 126 10.13 -3.51 12.54
N PRO A 127 9.82 -4.75 12.93
CA PRO A 127 9.44 -5.05 14.31
C PRO A 127 10.49 -4.52 15.30
N LEU A 128 10.01 -4.01 16.43
CA LEU A 128 10.83 -3.57 17.55
C LEU A 128 11.20 -4.76 18.43
N ASP A 129 12.48 -4.84 18.80
CA ASP A 129 12.96 -5.76 19.84
C ASP A 129 12.96 -5.01 21.18
N ALA A 130 11.76 -4.72 21.69
CA ALA A 130 11.54 -3.98 22.93
C ALA A 130 10.25 -4.45 23.61
N THR A 131 10.20 -4.31 24.94
CA THR A 131 8.98 -4.55 25.74
C THR A 131 8.24 -3.26 26.07
N VAL A 132 8.92 -2.11 25.99
CA VAL A 132 8.34 -0.79 26.28
C VAL A 132 8.64 0.17 25.14
N LEU A 133 7.61 0.89 24.68
CA LEU A 133 7.75 1.98 23.72
C LEU A 133 7.37 3.32 24.34
N LYS A 134 7.95 4.40 23.82
CA LYS A 134 7.59 5.77 24.22
C LYS A 134 6.55 6.34 23.27
N PHE A 135 5.39 6.73 23.80
CA PHE A 135 4.34 7.37 23.02
C PHE A 135 3.87 8.65 23.72
N ARG A 136 4.08 9.81 23.10
CA ARG A 136 3.70 11.14 23.65
C ARG A 136 4.18 11.37 25.10
N GLY A 137 5.37 10.86 25.42
CA GLY A 137 5.97 10.97 26.76
C GLY A 137 5.55 9.90 27.75
N LEU A 138 4.59 9.05 27.40
CA LEU A 138 4.16 7.89 28.18
C LEU A 138 5.06 6.67 27.88
N ASP A 139 5.29 5.85 28.91
CA ASP A 139 5.76 4.48 28.74
C ASP A 139 4.55 3.60 28.44
N VAL A 140 4.63 2.87 27.33
CA VAL A 140 3.61 1.93 26.88
C VAL A 140 4.22 0.53 26.97
N ASP A 141 3.66 -0.31 27.83
CA ASP A 141 4.06 -1.71 27.92
C ASP A 141 3.41 -2.47 26.76
N ILE A 142 4.25 -3.03 25.89
CA ILE A 142 3.78 -3.71 24.68
C ILE A 142 3.04 -5.00 25.06
N GLU A 143 3.42 -5.64 26.17
CA GLU A 143 2.82 -6.89 26.64
C GLU A 143 1.38 -6.71 27.15
N ASP A 144 0.99 -5.49 27.53
CA ASP A 144 -0.38 -5.15 27.94
C ASP A 144 -1.35 -4.97 26.76
N THR A 145 -0.91 -5.29 25.53
CA THR A 145 -1.70 -5.11 24.31
C THR A 145 -2.43 -6.38 23.90
N TRP A 146 -3.74 -6.24 23.69
CA TRP A 146 -4.62 -7.31 23.23
C TRP A 146 -5.31 -6.91 21.92
N VAL A 147 -5.36 -7.83 20.96
CA VAL A 147 -5.89 -7.55 19.63
C VAL A 147 -6.94 -8.58 19.26
N ARG A 148 -8.12 -8.10 18.88
CA ARG A 148 -9.12 -8.93 18.19
C ARG A 148 -8.96 -8.76 16.69
N LEU A 149 -8.73 -9.85 15.99
CA LEU A 149 -8.68 -9.90 14.53
C LEU A 149 -10.04 -10.31 13.95
N PHE A 150 -10.50 -9.55 12.96
CA PHE A 150 -11.69 -9.85 12.17
C PHE A 150 -11.24 -10.24 10.76
N PRO A 151 -11.20 -11.53 10.42
CA PRO A 151 -10.80 -11.98 9.09
C PRO A 151 -11.77 -11.48 8.01
N SER A 152 -11.20 -11.06 6.88
CA SER A 152 -11.85 -11.00 5.56
C SER A 152 -11.29 -12.11 4.67
N GLU A 153 -11.61 -12.11 3.37
CA GLU A 153 -11.04 -13.06 2.43
C GLU A 153 -9.52 -12.89 2.26
N THR A 154 -9.02 -11.64 2.27
CA THR A 154 -7.59 -11.38 1.96
C THR A 154 -6.86 -10.52 2.99
N THR A 155 -7.56 -10.03 4.01
CA THR A 155 -7.01 -9.12 5.02
C THR A 155 -7.65 -9.38 6.38
N PHE A 156 -7.13 -8.72 7.41
CA PHE A 156 -7.81 -8.57 8.70
C PHE A 156 -8.22 -7.12 8.93
N ARG A 157 -9.28 -6.93 9.72
CA ARG A 157 -9.45 -5.71 10.51
C ARG A 157 -9.03 -6.01 11.95
N ALA A 158 -8.44 -5.05 12.64
CA ALA A 158 -7.95 -5.22 14.00
C ALA A 158 -8.61 -4.23 14.96
N ALA A 159 -9.13 -4.73 16.08
CA ALA A 159 -9.47 -3.92 17.23
C ALA A 159 -8.41 -4.11 18.32
N VAL A 160 -7.67 -3.06 18.63
CA VAL A 160 -6.52 -3.07 19.55
C VAL A 160 -6.93 -2.46 20.89
N SER A 161 -6.66 -3.19 21.96
CA SER A 161 -6.87 -2.76 23.34
C SER A 161 -5.55 -2.65 24.07
N HIS A 162 -5.44 -1.60 24.88
CA HIS A 162 -4.32 -1.34 25.77
C HIS A 162 -4.83 -0.48 26.95
N PRO A 163 -4.32 -0.62 28.18
CA PRO A 163 -4.77 0.17 29.33
C PRO A 163 -4.77 1.69 29.10
N LEU A 164 -3.80 2.21 28.35
CA LEU A 164 -3.70 3.64 28.03
C LEU A 164 -4.81 4.15 27.09
N MET A 165 -5.58 3.27 26.44
CA MET A 165 -6.68 3.73 25.58
C MET A 165 -7.70 4.56 26.36
N GLY A 166 -7.92 4.27 27.64
CA GLY A 166 -8.87 5.01 28.49
C GLY A 166 -8.45 6.43 28.86
N VAL A 167 -7.17 6.79 28.69
CA VAL A 167 -6.64 8.13 29.05
C VAL A 167 -6.24 8.97 27.84
N LEU A 168 -6.22 8.38 26.64
CA LEU A 168 -5.88 9.05 25.39
C LEU A 168 -7.13 9.58 24.69
N GLU A 169 -6.98 10.63 23.88
CA GLU A 169 -8.04 11.14 23.02
C GLU A 169 -8.23 10.24 21.78
N ALA A 170 -9.41 10.27 21.16
CA ALA A 170 -9.75 9.35 20.07
C ALA A 170 -8.72 9.27 18.91
N PRO A 171 -8.15 10.38 18.40
CA PRO A 171 -7.11 10.33 17.38
C PRO A 171 -5.82 9.64 17.88
N GLU A 172 -5.43 9.90 19.13
CA GLU A 172 -4.22 9.35 19.75
C GLU A 172 -4.36 7.86 20.04
N ARG A 173 -5.58 7.39 20.36
CA ARG A 173 -5.87 5.95 20.53
C ARG A 173 -5.61 5.18 19.24
N THR A 174 -6.13 5.68 18.12
CA THR A 174 -5.93 5.05 16.81
C THR A 174 -4.46 5.09 16.39
N GLU A 175 -3.76 6.20 16.67
CA GLU A 175 -2.31 6.31 16.44
C GLU A 175 -1.53 5.29 17.26
N LEU A 176 -1.79 5.19 18.58
CA LEU A 176 -1.15 4.21 19.45
C LEU A 176 -1.44 2.76 19.00
N ALA A 177 -2.69 2.46 18.63
CA ALA A 177 -3.07 1.14 18.14
C ALA A 177 -2.25 0.72 16.91
N ARG A 178 -2.01 1.64 15.97
CA ARG A 178 -1.15 1.38 14.81
C ARG A 178 0.31 1.21 15.22
N VAL A 179 0.84 2.09 16.08
CA VAL A 179 2.22 2.00 16.57
C VAL A 179 2.49 0.66 17.27
N LEU A 180 1.54 0.15 18.05
CA LEU A 180 1.66 -1.16 18.71
C LEU A 180 1.68 -2.33 17.71
N LEU A 181 0.84 -2.27 16.68
CA LEU A 181 0.86 -3.28 15.61
C LEU A 181 2.17 -3.22 14.81
N ASP A 182 2.62 -2.03 14.42
CA ASP A 182 3.87 -1.83 13.68
C ASP A 182 5.09 -2.26 14.52
N ALA A 183 5.07 -1.97 15.83
CA ALA A 183 6.11 -2.41 16.76
C ALA A 183 6.22 -3.94 16.81
N ALA A 184 5.10 -4.67 16.77
CA ALA A 184 5.12 -6.13 16.85
C ALA A 184 5.36 -6.82 15.50
N CYS A 185 4.74 -6.32 14.45
CA CYS A 185 4.66 -7.00 13.15
C CYS A 185 5.57 -6.37 12.09
N GLY A 186 6.05 -5.15 12.32
CA GLY A 186 6.68 -4.31 11.31
C GLY A 186 5.65 -3.66 10.41
N GLU A 187 5.97 -2.46 9.93
CA GLU A 187 5.09 -1.63 9.09
C GLU A 187 4.66 -2.37 7.83
N ALA A 188 5.55 -3.17 7.25
CA ALA A 188 5.27 -3.91 6.02
C ALA A 188 4.18 -4.97 6.19
N ALA A 189 4.17 -5.69 7.32
CA ALA A 189 3.15 -6.71 7.57
C ALA A 189 1.79 -6.07 7.84
N VAL A 190 1.78 -5.00 8.64
CA VAL A 190 0.55 -4.27 8.98
C VAL A 190 -0.07 -3.66 7.72
N GLU A 191 0.70 -2.97 6.89
CA GLU A 191 0.15 -2.31 5.70
C GLU A 191 -0.27 -3.26 4.59
N ASN A 192 0.32 -4.45 4.50
CA ASN A 192 -0.12 -5.46 3.55
C ASN A 192 -1.44 -6.12 3.96
N TRP A 193 -1.62 -6.37 5.26
CA TRP A 193 -2.62 -7.35 5.70
C TRP A 193 -3.66 -6.80 6.67
N ILE A 194 -3.48 -5.62 7.25
CA ILE A 194 -4.45 -4.97 8.13
C ILE A 194 -5.17 -3.84 7.37
N ALA A 195 -6.40 -4.11 6.94
CA ALA A 195 -7.21 -3.16 6.18
C ALA A 195 -7.73 -2.00 7.05
N GLN A 196 -7.97 -2.24 8.34
CA GLN A 196 -8.49 -1.26 9.28
C GLN A 196 -8.00 -1.52 10.69
N VAL A 197 -7.61 -0.46 11.39
CA VAL A 197 -7.26 -0.49 12.81
C VAL A 197 -8.25 0.36 13.58
N THR A 198 -8.82 -0.20 14.64
CA THR A 198 -9.63 0.54 15.61
C THR A 198 -9.04 0.35 17.01
N ALA A 199 -9.14 1.38 17.85
CA ALA A 199 -8.78 1.28 19.25
C ALA A 199 -10.01 1.01 20.11
N THR A 200 -9.86 0.17 21.15
CA THR A 200 -10.94 -0.20 22.06
C THR A 200 -10.44 -0.26 23.50
N GLU A 201 -11.26 0.19 24.45
CA GLU A 201 -11.00 0.05 25.89
C GLU A 201 -11.40 -1.34 26.41
N VAL A 202 -12.13 -2.12 25.60
CA VAL A 202 -12.62 -3.44 25.97
C VAL A 202 -11.75 -4.51 25.33
N VAL A 203 -11.19 -5.38 26.17
CA VAL A 203 -10.52 -6.62 25.75
C VAL A 203 -11.60 -7.66 25.43
N SER A 204 -11.55 -8.22 24.23
CA SER A 204 -12.47 -9.28 23.79
C SER A 204 -12.02 -10.65 24.32
N GLU A 205 -12.95 -11.58 24.54
CA GLU A 205 -12.63 -12.95 24.99
C GLU A 205 -11.79 -13.73 23.96
N ASP A 206 -11.96 -13.43 22.67
CA ASP A 206 -11.23 -13.99 21.54
C ASP A 206 -10.01 -13.15 21.11
N ALA A 207 -9.57 -12.20 21.95
CA ALA A 207 -8.37 -11.41 21.67
C ALA A 207 -7.10 -12.26 21.82
N VAL A 208 -6.12 -11.97 20.97
CA VAL A 208 -4.77 -12.54 21.01
C VAL A 208 -3.76 -11.47 21.43
N ASP A 209 -2.59 -11.90 21.88
CA ASP A 209 -1.46 -10.99 22.07
C ASP A 209 -0.86 -10.56 20.72
N LEU A 210 0.05 -9.59 20.75
CA LEU A 210 0.71 -9.08 19.55
C LEU A 210 1.55 -10.13 18.82
N LYS A 211 2.06 -11.14 19.52
CA LYS A 211 2.79 -12.26 18.90
C LYS A 211 1.84 -13.14 18.09
N GLY A 212 0.65 -13.41 18.61
CA GLY A 212 -0.43 -14.10 17.90
C GLY A 212 -0.86 -13.34 16.64
N VAL A 213 -0.91 -12.00 16.70
CA VAL A 213 -1.13 -11.18 15.50
C VAL A 213 -0.03 -11.38 14.47
N ALA A 214 1.24 -11.28 14.87
CA ALA A 214 2.36 -11.46 13.96
C ALA A 214 2.34 -12.85 13.29
N THR A 215 2.01 -13.91 14.03
CA THR A 215 1.81 -15.25 13.49
C THR A 215 0.67 -15.29 12.46
N ALA A 216 -0.50 -14.73 12.79
CA ALA A 216 -1.65 -14.71 11.88
C ALA A 216 -1.35 -13.94 10.58
N LEU A 217 -0.59 -12.84 10.64
CA LEU A 217 -0.18 -12.10 9.44
C LEU A 217 0.80 -12.88 8.57
N VAL A 218 1.73 -13.63 9.17
CA VAL A 218 2.64 -14.51 8.42
C VAL A 218 1.86 -15.63 7.74
N GLU A 219 0.92 -16.28 8.44
CA GLU A 219 0.07 -17.33 7.87
C GLU A 219 -0.75 -16.79 6.68
N LEU A 220 -1.43 -15.65 6.87
CA LEU A 220 -2.18 -15.01 5.79
C LEU A 220 -1.30 -14.63 4.60
N SER A 221 -0.05 -14.21 4.84
CA SER A 221 0.88 -13.91 3.76
C SER A 221 1.23 -15.14 2.94
N ILE A 222 1.44 -16.28 3.59
CA ILE A 222 1.75 -17.56 2.94
C ILE A 222 0.55 -18.08 2.14
N ASP A 223 -0.65 -17.98 2.70
CA ASP A 223 -1.91 -18.42 2.06
C ASP A 223 -2.27 -17.64 0.79
N ASN A 224 -1.63 -16.47 0.61
CA ASN A 224 -1.79 -15.59 -0.54
C ASN A 224 -0.56 -15.55 -1.45
N LEU A 225 0.32 -16.55 -1.36
CA LEU A 225 1.33 -16.82 -2.37
C LEU A 225 0.85 -17.85 -3.39
N SER A 226 1.30 -17.69 -4.64
CA SER A 226 1.19 -18.70 -5.68
C SER A 226 2.17 -19.85 -5.43
N ALA A 227 2.10 -20.90 -6.25
CA ALA A 227 3.07 -22.00 -6.21
C ALA A 227 4.52 -21.53 -6.48
N ASP A 228 4.67 -20.40 -7.18
CA ASP A 228 5.96 -19.79 -7.52
C ASP A 228 6.42 -18.73 -6.48
N LEU A 229 5.73 -18.64 -5.34
CA LEU A 229 5.98 -17.66 -4.27
C LEU A 229 5.78 -16.20 -4.70
N GLU A 230 4.97 -15.97 -5.72
CA GLU A 230 4.53 -14.65 -6.15
C GLU A 230 3.16 -14.29 -5.53
N PRO A 231 2.81 -13.00 -5.41
CA PRO A 231 1.48 -12.59 -4.96
C PRO A 231 0.37 -13.29 -5.75
N ALA A 232 -0.54 -13.95 -5.04
CA ALA A 232 -1.63 -14.70 -5.65
C ALA A 232 -2.63 -13.78 -6.35
N TRP A 233 -3.28 -14.31 -7.39
CA TRP A 233 -4.44 -13.70 -8.02
C TRP A 233 -5.72 -14.33 -7.48
N ARG A 234 -6.71 -13.50 -7.16
CA ARG A 234 -8.05 -13.95 -6.76
C ARG A 234 -9.07 -13.55 -7.81
N VAL A 235 -10.07 -14.42 -7.99
CA VAL A 235 -11.21 -14.19 -8.85
C VAL A 235 -12.36 -13.68 -7.99
N LEU A 236 -12.92 -12.54 -8.36
CA LEU A 236 -14.08 -11.91 -7.75
C LEU A 236 -15.25 -12.02 -8.74
N GLN A 237 -16.46 -12.17 -8.20
CA GLN A 237 -17.69 -12.22 -8.99
C GLN A 237 -18.65 -11.14 -8.52
N GLY A 238 -19.30 -10.47 -9.48
CA GLY A 238 -20.22 -9.38 -9.17
C GLY A 238 -21.21 -9.13 -10.29
N THR A 239 -21.84 -7.96 -10.27
CA THR A 239 -22.74 -7.51 -11.35
C THR A 239 -22.45 -6.06 -11.77
N HIS A 240 -22.51 -5.80 -13.08
CA HIS A 240 -22.42 -4.46 -13.70
C HIS A 240 -23.73 -4.20 -14.45
N ASP A 241 -24.47 -3.14 -14.11
CA ASP A 241 -25.78 -2.84 -14.70
C ASP A 241 -26.75 -4.04 -14.72
N GLY A 242 -26.70 -4.84 -13.66
CA GLY A 242 -27.54 -6.03 -13.50
C GLY A 242 -27.08 -7.26 -14.30
N LYS A 243 -26.00 -7.17 -15.08
CA LYS A 243 -25.38 -8.28 -15.79
C LYS A 243 -24.17 -8.83 -15.02
N PRO A 244 -23.80 -10.11 -15.19
CA PRO A 244 -22.63 -10.68 -14.53
C PRO A 244 -21.34 -9.93 -14.88
N MET A 245 -20.45 -9.79 -13.91
CA MET A 245 -19.06 -9.38 -14.10
C MET A 245 -18.12 -10.33 -13.34
N VAL A 246 -16.89 -10.44 -13.83
CA VAL A 246 -15.81 -11.15 -13.15
C VAL A 246 -14.62 -10.22 -13.07
N ALA A 247 -14.00 -10.11 -11.91
CA ALA A 247 -12.73 -9.40 -11.76
C ALA A 247 -11.65 -10.36 -11.29
N MET A 248 -10.41 -10.02 -11.61
CA MET A 248 -9.22 -10.68 -11.09
C MET A 248 -8.34 -9.59 -10.47
N ALA A 249 -7.86 -9.82 -9.26
CA ALA A 249 -6.99 -8.88 -8.57
C ALA A 249 -5.88 -9.62 -7.83
N ARG A 250 -4.72 -8.97 -7.72
CA ARG A 250 -3.61 -9.46 -6.91
C ARG A 250 -3.89 -9.30 -5.43
N VAL A 251 -3.27 -10.15 -4.62
CA VAL A 251 -3.34 -10.09 -3.17
C VAL A 251 -1.92 -10.09 -2.57
N PRO A 252 -1.58 -9.12 -1.71
CA PRO A 252 -2.42 -7.98 -1.31
C PRO A 252 -2.54 -6.93 -2.44
N LEU A 253 -3.60 -6.12 -2.43
CA LEU A 253 -3.81 -5.06 -3.44
C LEU A 253 -3.52 -3.68 -2.83
N VAL A 254 -2.25 -3.45 -2.49
CA VAL A 254 -1.79 -2.25 -1.78
C VAL A 254 -0.52 -1.64 -2.42
N PRO A 255 -0.29 -0.32 -2.27
CA PRO A 255 0.87 0.35 -2.87
C PRO A 255 2.22 -0.23 -2.43
N LEU A 256 2.28 -0.90 -1.28
CA LEU A 256 3.52 -1.41 -0.71
C LEU A 256 4.25 -2.42 -1.61
N ILE A 257 3.55 -3.10 -2.54
CA ILE A 257 4.14 -4.08 -3.46
C ILE A 257 4.98 -3.40 -4.57
N ARG A 258 4.56 -2.21 -5.01
CA ARG A 258 5.28 -1.36 -5.96
C ARG A 258 5.17 0.11 -5.52
N PRO A 259 5.86 0.50 -4.44
CA PRO A 259 5.75 1.84 -3.86
C PRO A 259 6.03 2.97 -4.85
N GLU A 260 6.95 2.74 -5.79
CA GLU A 260 7.31 3.69 -6.85
C GLU A 260 6.19 3.93 -7.87
N CYS A 261 5.23 3.02 -8.00
CA CYS A 261 4.14 3.11 -8.97
C CYS A 261 2.98 3.93 -8.38
N ASP A 262 3.02 5.24 -8.63
CA ASP A 262 2.11 6.24 -8.08
C ASP A 262 1.08 6.79 -9.08
N GLN A 263 1.09 6.30 -10.33
CA GLN A 263 0.13 6.67 -11.35
C GLN A 263 -0.72 5.47 -11.75
N HIS A 264 -2.03 5.58 -11.59
CA HIS A 264 -3.00 4.61 -12.08
C HIS A 264 -3.26 4.82 -13.57
N VAL A 265 -3.31 3.73 -14.34
CA VAL A 265 -3.70 3.72 -15.75
C VAL A 265 -4.80 2.68 -15.91
N GLN A 266 -6.02 3.13 -16.14
CA GLN A 266 -7.14 2.30 -16.54
C GLN A 266 -7.16 2.16 -18.06
N ILE A 267 -7.27 0.94 -18.56
CA ILE A 267 -7.42 0.66 -19.99
C ILE A 267 -8.68 -0.17 -20.20
N ASP A 268 -9.69 0.43 -20.85
CA ASP A 268 -10.94 -0.21 -21.22
C ASP A 268 -10.84 -0.69 -22.67
N VAL A 269 -10.84 -2.02 -22.85
CA VAL A 269 -10.67 -2.69 -24.14
C VAL A 269 -11.98 -3.33 -24.56
N PRO A 270 -12.66 -2.83 -25.60
CA PRO A 270 -13.88 -3.44 -26.10
C PRO A 270 -13.56 -4.75 -26.83
N PHE A 271 -14.54 -5.65 -26.92
CA PHE A 271 -14.45 -6.84 -27.76
C PHE A 271 -15.73 -7.07 -28.54
N SER A 272 -15.60 -7.60 -29.76
CA SER A 272 -16.72 -7.69 -30.71
C SER A 272 -17.45 -9.03 -30.70
N ASP A 273 -16.80 -10.11 -30.26
CA ASP A 273 -17.40 -11.43 -30.09
C ASP A 273 -17.70 -11.64 -28.60
N ASP A 274 -18.98 -11.68 -28.25
CA ASP A 274 -19.47 -11.90 -26.89
C ASP A 274 -20.33 -13.17 -26.78
N SER A 275 -20.24 -13.81 -25.62
CA SER A 275 -21.10 -14.92 -25.22
C SER A 275 -22.46 -14.40 -24.73
N GLU A 276 -23.42 -15.30 -24.52
CA GLU A 276 -24.75 -14.95 -23.98
C GLU A 276 -24.71 -14.18 -22.63
N GLY A 277 -23.59 -14.28 -21.89
CA GLY A 277 -23.34 -13.53 -20.65
C GLY A 277 -22.61 -12.19 -20.81
N GLY A 278 -22.27 -11.78 -22.03
CA GLY A 278 -21.48 -10.57 -22.32
C GLY A 278 -19.97 -10.73 -22.11
N PHE A 279 -19.49 -11.93 -21.80
CA PHE A 279 -18.05 -12.23 -21.70
C PHE A 279 -17.44 -12.50 -23.08
N PRO A 280 -16.13 -12.29 -23.28
CA PRO A 280 -15.49 -12.48 -24.58
C PRO A 280 -15.66 -13.92 -25.08
N GLY A 281 -16.12 -14.05 -26.32
CA GLY A 281 -16.27 -15.31 -27.03
C GLY A 281 -14.94 -15.87 -27.55
N PRO A 282 -14.98 -17.02 -28.25
CA PRO A 282 -13.79 -17.73 -28.71
C PRO A 282 -12.91 -16.96 -29.72
N GLU A 283 -13.46 -15.97 -30.44
CA GLU A 283 -12.70 -15.17 -31.41
C GLU A 283 -11.99 -13.98 -30.74
N SER A 284 -12.63 -13.36 -29.74
CA SER A 284 -12.07 -12.22 -29.02
C SER A 284 -11.11 -12.62 -27.89
N LEU A 285 -11.36 -13.72 -27.19
CA LEU A 285 -10.60 -14.10 -26.00
C LEU A 285 -9.08 -14.31 -26.25
N PRO A 286 -8.64 -15.00 -27.33
CA PRO A 286 -7.21 -15.16 -27.60
C PRO A 286 -6.51 -13.82 -27.86
N GLN A 287 -7.16 -12.93 -28.62
CA GLN A 287 -6.61 -11.61 -28.94
C GLN A 287 -6.52 -10.71 -27.71
N LEU A 288 -7.53 -10.75 -26.84
CA LEU A 288 -7.51 -10.03 -25.56
C LEU A 288 -6.35 -10.48 -24.67
N ARG A 289 -6.09 -11.80 -24.60
CA ARG A 289 -4.98 -12.35 -23.81
C ARG A 289 -3.63 -11.91 -24.36
N GLU A 290 -3.41 -12.05 -25.67
CA GLU A 290 -2.17 -11.62 -26.31
C GLU A 290 -1.92 -10.11 -26.13
N PHE A 291 -2.99 -9.32 -26.18
CA PHE A 291 -2.92 -7.89 -25.91
C PHE A 291 -2.60 -7.57 -24.45
N GLU A 292 -3.29 -8.22 -23.50
CA GLU A 292 -3.04 -8.08 -22.06
C GLU A 292 -1.60 -8.46 -21.70
N ASP A 293 -1.12 -9.61 -22.19
CA ASP A 293 0.26 -10.07 -22.01
C ASP A 293 1.27 -9.06 -22.59
N GLY A 294 1.00 -8.53 -23.79
CA GLY A 294 1.84 -7.53 -24.43
C GLY A 294 1.92 -6.22 -23.64
N LEU A 295 0.83 -5.77 -23.01
CA LEU A 295 0.83 -4.59 -22.14
C LEU A 295 1.58 -4.84 -20.83
N ILE A 296 1.42 -6.03 -20.24
CA ILE A 296 2.14 -6.44 -19.03
C ILE A 296 3.65 -6.44 -19.28
N ASP A 297 4.09 -7.07 -20.37
CA ASP A 297 5.50 -7.16 -20.75
C ASP A 297 6.11 -5.78 -21.04
N LEU A 298 5.32 -4.90 -21.68
CA LEU A 298 5.75 -3.54 -22.03
C LEU A 298 6.17 -2.73 -20.80
N VAL A 299 5.46 -2.88 -19.67
CA VAL A 299 5.72 -2.07 -18.47
C VAL A 299 6.42 -2.80 -17.34
N ALA A 300 6.78 -4.08 -17.47
CA ALA A 300 7.25 -4.93 -16.36
C ALA A 300 8.37 -4.34 -15.47
N LEU A 301 9.20 -3.42 -15.99
CA LEU A 301 10.28 -2.75 -15.23
C LEU A 301 9.86 -1.46 -14.50
N ARG A 302 8.72 -0.88 -14.88
CA ARG A 302 8.29 0.48 -14.52
C ARG A 302 6.80 0.59 -14.21
N GLY A 303 6.11 -0.54 -14.18
CA GLY A 303 4.70 -0.63 -13.87
C GLY A 303 4.27 -2.08 -13.69
N GLU A 304 3.01 -2.26 -13.38
CA GLU A 304 2.45 -3.56 -13.04
C GLU A 304 0.94 -3.57 -13.31
N CYS A 305 0.44 -4.64 -13.94
CA CYS A 305 -0.99 -4.93 -13.93
C CYS A 305 -1.35 -5.53 -12.58
N VAL A 306 -2.30 -4.92 -11.88
CA VAL A 306 -2.68 -5.32 -10.52
C VAL A 306 -4.10 -5.88 -10.43
N ALA A 307 -4.93 -5.56 -11.42
CA ALA A 307 -6.28 -6.06 -11.53
C ALA A 307 -6.81 -5.97 -12.96
N ALA A 308 -7.79 -6.80 -13.28
CA ALA A 308 -8.57 -6.69 -14.50
C ALA A 308 -10.02 -7.12 -14.26
N GLU A 309 -10.96 -6.33 -14.76
CA GLU A 309 -12.40 -6.57 -14.69
C GLU A 309 -12.92 -6.91 -16.09
N THR A 310 -13.76 -7.94 -16.19
CA THR A 310 -14.51 -8.26 -17.40
C THR A 310 -15.97 -7.99 -17.13
N MET A 311 -16.48 -6.97 -17.82
CA MET A 311 -17.87 -6.56 -17.86
C MET A 311 -18.45 -6.87 -19.25
N PRO A 312 -19.77 -6.84 -19.44
CA PRO A 312 -20.37 -7.06 -20.75
C PRO A 312 -19.77 -6.17 -21.85
N GLY A 313 -19.10 -6.80 -22.83
CA GLY A 313 -18.50 -6.14 -23.99
C GLY A 313 -17.17 -5.41 -23.75
N VAL A 314 -16.63 -5.40 -22.52
CA VAL A 314 -15.38 -4.68 -22.20
C VAL A 314 -14.52 -5.39 -21.16
N ARG A 315 -13.21 -5.43 -21.44
CA ARG A 315 -12.16 -5.83 -20.48
C ARG A 315 -11.47 -4.56 -19.99
N ARG A 316 -11.63 -4.24 -18.71
CA ARG A 316 -10.93 -3.17 -18.03
C ARG A 316 -9.67 -3.73 -17.37
N MET A 317 -8.52 -3.12 -17.62
CA MET A 317 -7.27 -3.47 -16.96
C MET A 317 -6.80 -2.29 -16.12
N HIS A 318 -6.25 -2.57 -14.95
CA HIS A 318 -5.70 -1.58 -14.03
C HIS A 318 -4.20 -1.78 -13.89
N PHE A 319 -3.46 -0.82 -14.42
CA PHE A 319 -2.03 -0.73 -14.25
C PHE A 319 -1.69 0.35 -13.24
N TYR A 320 -0.60 0.13 -12.49
CA TYR A 320 0.10 1.21 -11.80
C TYR A 320 1.48 1.36 -12.41
N THR A 321 1.93 2.58 -12.59
CA THR A 321 3.20 2.92 -13.24
C THR A 321 3.96 3.96 -12.44
N ASP A 322 5.29 3.97 -12.56
CA ASP A 322 6.15 5.02 -12.02
C ASP A 322 5.99 6.29 -12.86
N SER A 323 5.42 7.35 -12.28
CA SER A 323 5.22 8.64 -12.94
C SER A 323 6.50 9.35 -13.39
N LEU A 324 7.68 8.89 -12.97
CA LEU A 324 8.97 9.38 -13.46
C LEU A 324 9.48 8.64 -14.71
N SER A 325 8.73 7.65 -15.19
CA SER A 325 9.03 6.88 -16.41
C SER A 325 8.11 7.25 -17.57
N ASP A 326 8.36 6.66 -18.74
CA ASP A 326 7.50 6.76 -19.92
C ASP A 326 6.44 5.64 -20.00
N ALA A 327 6.34 4.77 -18.98
CA ALA A 327 5.47 3.59 -18.99
C ALA A 327 3.99 3.94 -19.24
N THR A 328 3.48 5.02 -18.64
CA THR A 328 2.11 5.51 -18.89
C THR A 328 1.87 5.82 -20.36
N GLN A 329 2.80 6.55 -20.99
CA GLN A 329 2.64 6.91 -22.40
C GLN A 329 2.74 5.67 -23.29
N GLN A 330 3.64 4.74 -22.97
CA GLN A 330 3.76 3.47 -23.68
C GLN A 330 2.46 2.65 -23.62
N LEU A 331 1.80 2.59 -22.46
CA LEU A 331 0.49 1.95 -22.30
C LEU A 331 -0.59 2.62 -23.14
N VAL A 332 -0.68 3.95 -23.11
CA VAL A 332 -1.66 4.72 -23.90
C VAL A 332 -1.45 4.49 -25.41
N ASP A 333 -0.21 4.52 -25.88
CA ASP A 333 0.14 4.31 -27.29
C ASP A 333 -0.11 2.87 -27.73
N ALA A 334 0.10 1.89 -26.85
CA ALA A 334 -0.20 0.49 -27.10
C ALA A 334 -1.71 0.21 -27.08
N ALA A 335 -2.46 0.85 -26.17
CA ALA A 335 -3.92 0.78 -26.08
C ALA A 335 -4.57 1.12 -27.43
N ALA A 336 -4.10 2.21 -28.07
CA ALA A 336 -4.61 2.70 -29.35
C ALA A 336 -4.41 1.73 -30.54
N LYS A 337 -3.64 0.64 -30.38
CA LYS A 337 -3.38 -0.36 -31.43
C LYS A 337 -4.34 -1.55 -31.38
N TRP A 338 -5.29 -1.56 -30.46
CA TRP A 338 -6.27 -2.62 -30.34
C TRP A 338 -7.13 -2.76 -31.62
N PRO A 339 -7.25 -3.97 -32.21
CA PRO A 339 -7.93 -4.14 -33.49
C PRO A 339 -9.46 -4.26 -33.42
N GLN A 340 -10.07 -4.46 -32.23
CA GLN A 340 -11.52 -4.71 -32.10
C GLN A 340 -12.26 -3.52 -31.46
N GLY A 341 -12.06 -2.33 -32.02
CA GLY A 341 -12.71 -1.09 -31.57
C GLY A 341 -11.75 -0.15 -30.83
N ASP A 342 -12.30 0.94 -30.32
CA ASP A 342 -11.50 2.00 -29.69
C ASP A 342 -11.26 1.67 -28.21
N ALA A 343 -10.06 1.20 -27.89
CA ALA A 343 -9.64 1.09 -26.50
C ALA A 343 -9.43 2.49 -25.89
N VAL A 344 -9.88 2.67 -24.65
CA VAL A 344 -9.79 3.95 -23.93
C VAL A 344 -8.82 3.80 -22.77
N ALA A 345 -7.79 4.65 -22.74
CA ALA A 345 -6.86 4.74 -21.63
C ALA A 345 -7.07 6.05 -20.85
N VAL A 346 -7.16 5.94 -19.52
CA VAL A 346 -7.25 7.08 -18.59
C VAL A 346 -6.16 6.93 -17.54
N ALA A 347 -5.39 7.98 -17.32
CA ALA A 347 -4.31 7.98 -16.35
C ALA A 347 -4.47 9.10 -15.32
N GLU A 348 -4.25 8.78 -14.04
CA GLU A 348 -4.35 9.72 -12.93
C GLU A 348 -3.32 9.41 -11.83
N MET A 349 -2.92 10.45 -11.08
CA MET A 349 -2.06 10.24 -9.91
C MET A 349 -2.86 9.59 -8.79
N ASP A 350 -2.42 8.41 -8.35
CA ASP A 350 -3.06 7.66 -7.28
C ASP A 350 -2.01 6.88 -6.45
N PRO A 351 -1.14 7.57 -5.70
CA PRO A 351 -0.10 6.92 -4.89
C PRO A 351 -0.66 6.01 -3.78
N ALA A 352 -1.94 6.17 -3.42
CA ALA A 352 -2.60 5.39 -2.38
C ALA A 352 -3.36 4.17 -2.94
N TRP A 353 -3.35 3.98 -4.26
CA TRP A 353 -4.05 2.92 -4.98
C TRP A 353 -5.54 2.85 -4.64
N ARG A 354 -6.20 4.01 -4.60
CA ARG A 354 -7.63 4.17 -4.29
C ARG A 354 -8.51 3.69 -5.44
N ALA A 355 -8.07 3.84 -6.69
CA ALA A 355 -8.85 3.48 -7.87
C ALA A 355 -9.22 1.98 -7.88
N VAL A 356 -8.38 1.13 -7.30
CA VAL A 356 -8.59 -0.33 -7.20
C VAL A 356 -9.03 -0.79 -5.81
N ALA A 357 -9.31 0.13 -4.88
CA ALA A 357 -9.64 -0.24 -3.49
C ALA A 357 -10.93 -1.08 -3.37
N HIS A 358 -11.86 -0.93 -4.32
CA HIS A 358 -13.09 -1.72 -4.39
C HIS A 358 -12.85 -3.20 -4.77
N LEU A 359 -11.64 -3.53 -5.23
CA LEU A 359 -11.21 -4.90 -5.56
C LEU A 359 -10.39 -5.55 -4.43
N ARG A 360 -10.23 -4.87 -3.29
CA ARG A 360 -9.65 -5.45 -2.06
C ARG A 360 -10.74 -6.30 -1.39
N ALA A 361 -10.57 -7.63 -1.39
CA ALA A 361 -11.55 -8.58 -0.83
C ALA A 361 -11.42 -8.77 0.69
#